data_AF-A0A8B8QEN5-F1
#
_entry.id   AF-A0A8B8QEN5-F1
#
_cell.length_a   1.000
_cell.length_b   1.000
_cell.length_c   1.000
_cell.angle_alpha   90.00
_cell.angle_beta   90.00
_cell.angle_gamma   90.00
#
_symmetry.space_group_name_H-M   'P 1'
#
loop_
_entity.id
_entity.type
_entity.pdbx_description
1 polymer ?
#
loop_
_entity_poly.entity_id
_entity_poly.type
_entity_poly.pdbx_seq_one_letter_code
_entity_poly.pdbx_strand_id
1 'polypeptide(L)'
;MAPKSLFLVSLIVGVLVVGAPMAQAQLGGLGGLIGSLLGLIRINGIVPCLLSSTTSLINGTIPVFPNAVVQLKCGGNVVSSATTNQNGVFSILLDPLQFILSTVLNTCQLVVPTPLSSCNSSLPIAGVLQSALQFVGNTVQGLLSIANIVPTGFNLIG
;
A
#
# COMPACT_ATOMS: atom_id res chain seq x y z
N MET A 1 44.51 -67.29 -31.93
CA MET A 1 43.55 -67.69 -30.86
C MET A 1 42.80 -66.43 -30.48
N ALA A 2 41.48 -66.41 -30.72
CA ALA A 2 40.54 -65.32 -30.43
C ALA A 2 40.08 -65.38 -28.94
N PRO A 3 39.07 -64.59 -28.50
CA PRO A 3 39.12 -63.15 -28.22
C PRO A 3 38.54 -62.84 -26.81
N LYS A 4 38.57 -61.60 -26.33
CA LYS A 4 37.74 -61.18 -25.18
C LYS A 4 37.48 -59.66 -25.28
N SER A 5 36.40 -59.27 -25.98
CA SER A 5 35.04 -59.09 -25.44
C SER A 5 34.99 -57.86 -24.52
N LEU A 6 34.68 -56.68 -25.08
CA LEU A 6 33.34 -56.06 -25.14
C LEU A 6 33.06 -55.18 -23.92
N PHE A 7 33.17 -53.86 -24.10
CA PHE A 7 32.25 -52.83 -23.60
C PHE A 7 32.58 -51.56 -24.42
N LEU A 8 31.97 -51.36 -25.59
CA LEU A 8 30.74 -50.56 -25.79
C LEU A 8 30.85 -49.18 -25.10
N VAL A 9 31.16 -48.10 -25.84
CA VAL A 9 30.27 -47.29 -26.69
C VAL A 9 29.91 -45.98 -25.98
N SER A 10 30.28 -44.85 -26.62
CA SER A 10 29.54 -43.58 -26.68
C SER A 10 29.33 -42.81 -25.35
N LEU A 11 29.24 -41.49 -25.26
CA LEU A 11 28.80 -40.46 -26.18
C LEU A 11 29.26 -39.11 -25.59
N ILE A 12 29.74 -38.23 -26.45
CA ILE A 12 29.94 -36.79 -26.23
C ILE A 12 28.56 -36.15 -25.98
N VAL A 13 28.41 -35.21 -25.02
CA VAL A 13 27.43 -34.07 -24.99
C VAL A 13 27.54 -33.43 -23.58
N GLY A 14 27.95 -32.17 -23.45
CA GLY A 14 27.05 -31.00 -23.29
C GLY A 14 26.62 -30.85 -21.83
N VAL A 15 26.82 -29.72 -21.14
CA VAL A 15 25.92 -28.57 -21.22
C VAL A 15 26.61 -27.36 -20.58
N LEU A 16 26.70 -26.27 -21.34
CA LEU A 16 26.84 -24.91 -20.82
C LEU A 16 25.59 -24.59 -20.00
N VAL A 17 25.67 -24.65 -18.67
CA VAL A 17 24.60 -24.10 -17.83
C VAL A 17 24.80 -22.59 -17.79
N VAL A 18 24.23 -21.93 -18.80
CA VAL A 18 23.94 -20.50 -18.75
C VAL A 18 22.95 -20.31 -17.60
N GLY A 19 23.44 -19.78 -16.48
CA GLY A 19 22.60 -19.23 -15.43
C GLY A 19 21.85 -18.02 -15.96
N ALA A 20 20.68 -18.23 -16.54
CA ALA A 20 19.75 -17.14 -16.74
C ALA A 20 19.25 -16.71 -15.35
N PRO A 21 19.36 -15.43 -14.96
CA PRO A 21 18.56 -14.94 -13.87
C PRO A 21 17.12 -15.03 -14.35
N MET A 22 16.32 -15.86 -13.67
CA MET A 22 14.88 -15.83 -13.77
C MET A 22 14.41 -14.42 -13.44
N ALA A 23 14.23 -13.60 -14.47
CA ALA A 23 13.45 -12.39 -14.38
C ALA A 23 12.01 -12.85 -14.12
N GLN A 24 11.58 -12.81 -12.86
CA GLN A 24 10.16 -12.83 -12.51
C GLN A 24 9.53 -11.55 -13.09
N ALA A 25 9.20 -11.58 -14.37
CA ALA A 25 8.15 -10.75 -14.92
C ALA A 25 6.82 -11.27 -14.35
N GLN A 26 6.57 -11.02 -13.06
CA GLN A 26 5.21 -11.07 -12.51
C GLN A 26 4.47 -9.80 -12.94
N LEU A 27 4.41 -9.57 -14.24
CA LEU A 27 3.39 -8.75 -14.85
C LEU A 27 2.25 -9.69 -15.15
N GLY A 28 1.43 -9.90 -14.11
CA GLY A 28 0.17 -10.61 -14.14
C GLY A 28 -0.84 -9.93 -15.05
N GLY A 29 -0.56 -9.94 -16.35
CA GLY A 29 -1.53 -9.70 -17.39
C GLY A 29 -2.63 -10.75 -17.27
N LEU A 30 -3.75 -10.33 -16.68
CA LEU A 30 -5.09 -10.87 -16.93
C LEU A 30 -5.38 -12.33 -16.51
N GLY A 31 -4.48 -13.03 -15.80
CA GLY A 31 -4.66 -14.48 -15.53
C GLY A 31 -4.42 -14.98 -14.10
N GLY A 32 -3.94 -14.14 -13.17
CA GLY A 32 -3.80 -14.51 -11.74
C GLY A 32 -4.95 -14.01 -10.85
N LEU A 33 -5.95 -13.38 -11.45
CA LEU A 33 -7.04 -12.62 -10.80
C LEU A 33 -8.39 -13.29 -11.03
N ILE A 34 -8.53 -14.57 -10.67
CA ILE A 34 -9.86 -15.19 -10.63
C ILE A 34 -10.65 -14.52 -9.50
N GLY A 35 -11.46 -13.50 -9.84
CA GLY A 35 -12.47 -12.97 -8.93
C GLY A 35 -12.94 -11.54 -9.09
N SER A 36 -12.30 -10.66 -9.88
CA SER A 36 -12.91 -9.36 -10.14
C SER A 36 -12.47 -8.71 -11.44
N LEU A 37 -13.45 -8.53 -12.31
CA LEU A 37 -13.37 -7.73 -13.53
C LEU A 37 -13.08 -6.24 -13.23
N LEU A 38 -13.28 -5.78 -11.98
CA LEU A 38 -13.17 -4.38 -11.56
C LEU A 38 -12.46 -4.29 -10.18
N GLY A 39 -11.17 -3.98 -10.18
CA GLY A 39 -10.35 -3.98 -8.95
C GLY A 39 -10.29 -2.60 -8.27
N LEU A 40 -11.22 -2.23 -7.39
CA LEU A 40 -11.15 -0.91 -6.72
C LEU A 40 -9.99 -0.84 -5.71
N ILE A 41 -9.48 0.36 -5.45
CA ILE A 41 -8.54 0.60 -4.34
C ILE A 41 -9.26 1.42 -3.28
N ARG A 42 -9.28 0.92 -2.04
CA ARG A 42 -9.81 1.63 -0.88
C ARG A 42 -8.68 1.94 0.09
N ILE A 43 -8.53 3.21 0.42
CA ILE A 43 -7.64 3.67 1.48
C ILE A 43 -8.51 4.14 2.63
N ASN A 44 -8.39 3.52 3.79
CA ASN A 44 -9.15 3.88 4.98
C ASN A 44 -8.25 3.89 6.20
N GLY A 45 -8.57 4.76 7.16
CA GLY A 45 -7.90 4.79 8.45
C GLY A 45 -8.52 5.82 9.37
N ILE A 46 -7.87 6.00 10.52
CA ILE A 46 -8.23 6.98 11.54
C ILE A 46 -7.09 7.99 11.63
N VAL A 47 -7.41 9.28 11.63
CA VAL A 47 -6.43 10.34 11.90
C VAL A 47 -6.42 10.61 13.41
N PRO A 48 -5.29 10.38 14.10
CA PRO A 48 -5.19 10.68 15.52
C PRO A 48 -4.98 12.18 15.75
N CYS A 49 -5.46 12.67 16.88
CA CYS A 49 -5.31 14.05 17.34
C CYS A 49 -4.25 14.13 18.45
N LEU A 50 -3.02 13.77 18.10
CA LEU A 50 -1.88 13.83 19.02
C LEU A 50 -0.55 13.88 18.29
N LEU A 51 0.48 14.31 19.01
CA LEU A 51 1.87 14.32 18.53
C LEU A 51 2.39 12.89 18.46
N SER A 52 3.06 12.60 17.34
CA SER A 52 3.45 11.26 16.90
C SER A 52 4.12 10.42 17.98
N SER A 53 3.87 9.10 17.93
CA SER A 53 4.45 8.03 18.75
C SER A 53 4.07 7.97 20.23
N THR A 54 3.46 9.00 20.80
CA THR A 54 2.93 8.89 22.16
C THR A 54 1.49 8.41 22.10
N THR A 55 1.24 7.18 22.58
CA THR A 55 -0.11 6.71 22.91
C THR A 55 -0.57 7.48 24.15
N SER A 56 -0.80 8.79 24.00
CA SER A 56 -1.33 9.63 25.06
C SER A 56 -2.83 9.32 25.13
N LEU A 57 -3.12 8.24 25.85
CA LEU A 57 -4.47 7.79 26.11
C LEU A 57 -5.13 8.81 27.00
N ILE A 58 -6.05 9.60 26.44
CA ILE A 58 -6.92 10.45 27.25
C ILE A 58 -8.05 9.55 27.72
N ASN A 59 -8.08 9.21 29.02
CA ASN A 59 -9.06 8.29 29.60
C ASN A 59 -9.12 6.92 28.91
N GLY A 60 -7.98 6.35 28.53
CA GLY A 60 -7.91 5.05 27.86
C GLY A 60 -8.32 5.05 26.38
N THR A 61 -8.61 6.21 25.80
CA THR A 61 -9.00 6.36 24.38
C THR A 61 -7.97 7.21 23.63
N ILE A 62 -7.66 6.85 22.39
CA ILE A 62 -6.85 7.68 21.50
C ILE A 62 -7.73 8.82 20.97
N PRO A 63 -7.42 10.10 21.27
CA PRO A 63 -8.16 11.21 20.71
C PRO A 63 -8.06 11.20 19.18
N VAL A 64 -9.21 11.37 18.53
CA VAL A 64 -9.34 11.35 17.06
C VAL A 64 -9.46 12.76 16.52
N PHE A 65 -9.07 12.98 15.27
CA PHE A 65 -9.16 14.28 14.62
C PHE A 65 -10.40 14.33 13.70
N PRO A 66 -11.54 14.89 14.16
CA PRO A 66 -12.74 15.02 13.35
C PRO A 66 -12.65 16.18 12.35
N ASN A 67 -13.36 16.08 11.22
CA ASN A 67 -13.44 17.11 10.18
C ASN A 67 -12.09 17.56 9.60
N ALA A 68 -11.04 16.77 9.80
CA ALA A 68 -9.74 16.93 9.17
C ALA A 68 -9.81 16.58 7.68
N VAL A 69 -9.21 17.43 6.84
CA VAL A 69 -9.02 17.14 5.42
C VAL A 69 -7.82 16.23 5.27
N VAL A 70 -8.03 15.07 4.67
CA VAL A 70 -6.99 14.09 4.32
C VAL A 70 -6.79 14.11 2.82
N GLN A 71 -5.57 14.37 2.38
CA GLN A 71 -5.19 14.42 0.97
C GLN A 71 -4.33 13.21 0.64
N LEU A 72 -4.71 12.46 -0.38
CA LEU A 72 -3.81 11.51 -1.01
C LEU A 72 -2.94 12.27 -2.00
N LYS A 73 -1.63 12.33 -1.74
CA LYS A 73 -0.66 12.95 -2.63
C LYS A 73 0.19 11.89 -3.29
N CYS A 74 0.25 11.90 -4.62
CA CYS A 74 1.10 11.02 -5.42
C CYS A 74 2.05 11.87 -6.26
N GLY A 75 3.36 11.62 -6.18
CA GLY A 75 4.35 12.40 -6.91
C GLY A 75 4.27 13.91 -6.63
N GLY A 76 3.89 14.30 -5.40
CA GLY A 76 3.74 15.69 -4.96
C GLY A 76 2.37 16.33 -5.23
N ASN A 77 1.54 15.73 -6.09
CA ASN A 77 0.23 16.28 -6.46
C ASN A 77 -0.90 15.63 -5.66
N VAL A 78 -1.92 16.40 -5.29
CA VAL A 78 -3.15 15.86 -4.68
C VAL A 78 -3.95 15.15 -5.77
N VAL A 79 -4.14 13.85 -5.61
CA VAL A 79 -4.91 13.03 -6.55
C VAL A 79 -6.32 12.73 -6.06
N SER A 80 -6.52 12.75 -4.74
CA SER A 80 -7.81 12.57 -4.10
C SER A 80 -7.80 13.17 -2.70
N SER A 81 -8.98 13.44 -2.16
CA SER A 81 -9.13 13.94 -0.79
C SER A 81 -10.40 13.41 -0.15
N ALA A 82 -10.38 13.29 1.18
CA ALA A 82 -11.52 12.95 1.99
C ALA A 82 -11.52 13.77 3.27
N THR A 83 -12.68 13.97 3.86
CA THR A 83 -12.81 14.58 5.18
C THR A 83 -13.10 13.49 6.19
N THR A 84 -12.41 13.53 7.33
CA THR A 84 -12.68 12.61 8.44
C THR A 84 -14.05 12.88 9.04
N ASN A 85 -14.75 11.81 9.44
CA ASN A 85 -16.02 11.93 10.16
C ASN A 85 -15.79 12.29 11.65
N GLN A 86 -16.85 12.28 12.46
CA GLN A 86 -16.78 12.61 13.88
C GLN A 86 -15.90 11.65 14.70
N ASN A 87 -15.65 10.43 14.18
CA ASN A 87 -14.76 9.44 14.78
C ASN A 87 -13.32 9.52 14.21
N GLY A 88 -12.99 10.54 13.43
CA GLY A 88 -11.68 10.69 12.78
C GLY A 88 -11.43 9.69 11.65
N VAL A 89 -12.45 8.95 11.20
CA VAL A 89 -12.34 7.96 10.12
C VAL A 89 -12.44 8.65 8.78
N PHE A 90 -11.53 8.33 7.86
CA PHE A 90 -11.61 8.74 6.45
C PHE A 90 -11.65 7.51 5.53
N SER A 91 -12.24 7.65 4.35
CA SER A 91 -12.19 6.64 3.30
C SER A 91 -12.01 7.33 1.95
N ILE A 92 -11.00 6.89 1.19
CA ILE A 92 -10.72 7.32 -0.17
C ILE A 92 -10.88 6.10 -1.08
N LEU A 93 -11.62 6.25 -2.15
CA LEU A 93 -11.80 5.24 -3.19
C LEU A 93 -11.12 5.74 -4.46
N LEU A 94 -10.29 4.89 -5.05
CA LEU A 94 -9.62 5.17 -6.32
C LEU A 94 -10.10 4.19 -7.38
N ASP A 95 -10.23 4.72 -8.59
CA ASP A 95 -10.57 3.94 -9.77
C ASP A 95 -9.33 3.24 -10.35
N PRO A 96 -9.36 1.92 -10.59
CA PRO A 96 -8.22 1.15 -11.10
C PRO A 96 -7.83 1.45 -12.54
N LEU A 97 -8.70 2.06 -13.34
CA LEU A 97 -8.36 2.48 -14.69
C LEU A 97 -7.42 3.69 -14.66
N GLN A 98 -7.42 4.43 -13.55
CA GLN A 98 -6.60 5.63 -13.36
C GLN A 98 -5.40 5.38 -12.43
N PHE A 99 -5.55 4.49 -11.44
CA PHE A 99 -4.53 4.24 -10.42
C PHE A 99 -4.15 2.77 -10.34
N ILE A 100 -2.85 2.51 -10.47
CA ILE A 100 -2.27 1.18 -10.28
C ILE A 100 -1.85 1.03 -8.82
N LEU A 101 -2.21 -0.09 -8.18
CA LEU A 101 -1.90 -0.36 -6.77
C LEU A 101 -0.42 -0.18 -6.44
N SER A 102 0.48 -0.70 -7.28
CA SER A 102 1.93 -0.55 -7.11
C SER A 102 2.38 0.91 -7.10
N THR A 103 1.80 1.75 -7.96
CA THR A 103 2.07 3.20 -7.97
C THR A 103 1.57 3.83 -6.67
N VAL A 104 0.35 3.50 -6.24
CA VAL A 104 -0.24 4.03 -5.00
C VAL A 104 0.64 3.74 -3.79
N LEU A 105 1.19 2.53 -3.69
CA LEU A 105 2.01 2.14 -2.54
C LEU A 105 3.42 2.74 -2.55
N ASN A 106 3.99 3.03 -3.73
CA ASN A 106 5.39 3.47 -3.84
C ASN A 106 5.55 4.99 -4.00
N THR A 107 4.56 5.69 -4.57
CA THR A 107 4.69 7.11 -4.91
C THR A 107 3.70 8.00 -4.19
N CYS A 108 2.78 7.42 -3.42
CA CYS A 108 1.75 8.17 -2.70
C CYS A 108 1.90 8.13 -1.18
N GLN A 109 1.41 9.20 -0.58
CA GLN A 109 1.38 9.40 0.86
C GLN A 109 0.10 10.15 1.24
N LEU A 110 -0.39 9.90 2.45
CA LEU A 110 -1.47 10.68 3.02
C LEU A 110 -0.88 11.92 3.69
N VAL A 111 -1.47 13.07 3.41
CA VAL A 111 -1.12 14.36 4.03
C VAL A 111 -2.38 14.98 4.61
N VAL A 112 -2.32 15.35 5.88
CA VAL A 112 -3.39 16.06 6.58
C VAL A 112 -2.88 17.48 6.82
N PRO A 113 -3.24 18.45 5.97
CA PRO A 113 -2.81 19.83 6.13
C PRO A 113 -3.56 20.58 7.24
N THR A 114 -4.62 20.00 7.82
CA THR A 114 -5.35 20.66 8.90
C THR A 114 -4.49 20.75 10.16
N PRO A 115 -4.34 21.95 10.77
CA PRO A 115 -3.53 22.13 11.96
C PRO A 115 -4.01 21.27 13.13
N LEU A 116 -3.10 20.60 13.84
CA LEU A 116 -3.43 19.81 15.04
C LEU A 116 -4.12 20.65 16.12
N SER A 117 -3.81 21.95 16.18
CA SER A 117 -4.46 22.92 17.07
C SER A 117 -5.98 22.99 16.89
N SER A 118 -6.51 22.63 15.72
CA SER A 118 -7.96 22.58 15.46
C SER A 118 -8.66 21.46 16.23
N CYS A 119 -7.92 20.43 16.64
CA CYS A 119 -8.47 19.36 17.45
C CYS A 119 -8.07 19.46 18.93
N ASN A 120 -6.85 19.92 19.23
CA ASN A 120 -6.45 20.24 20.59
C ASN A 120 -5.56 21.49 20.58
N SER A 121 -6.02 22.57 21.21
CA SER A 121 -5.35 23.87 21.24
C SER A 121 -3.96 23.87 21.89
N SER A 122 -3.59 22.81 22.61
CA SER A 122 -2.25 22.62 23.19
C SER A 122 -1.24 22.02 22.20
N LEU A 123 -1.69 21.58 21.02
CA LEU A 123 -0.84 21.00 19.98
C LEU A 123 -0.32 22.08 19.02
N PRO A 124 0.79 21.81 18.28
CA PRO A 124 1.34 22.76 17.33
C PRO A 124 0.34 23.24 16.28
N ILE A 125 0.44 24.53 15.97
CA ILE A 125 -0.32 25.20 14.90
C ILE A 125 0.35 24.98 13.54
N ALA A 126 1.66 24.73 13.54
CA ALA A 126 2.48 24.49 12.36
C ALA A 126 2.76 23.00 12.14
N GLY A 127 2.96 22.64 10.88
CA GLY A 127 3.24 21.28 10.43
C GLY A 127 2.04 20.57 9.83
N VAL A 128 2.31 19.45 9.17
CA VAL A 128 1.30 18.58 8.54
C VAL A 128 1.48 17.15 9.04
N LEU A 129 0.38 16.42 9.22
CA LEU A 129 0.52 14.98 9.48
C LEU A 129 0.71 14.25 8.16
N GLN A 130 1.70 13.37 8.10
CA GLN A 130 1.97 12.54 6.95
C GLN A 130 2.00 11.07 7.34
N SER A 131 1.43 10.21 6.50
CA SER A 131 1.51 8.76 6.65
C SER A 131 1.89 8.10 5.33
N ALA A 132 2.77 7.09 5.41
CA ALA A 132 2.95 6.15 4.32
C ALA A 132 1.75 5.19 4.25
N LEU A 133 1.66 4.44 3.16
CA LEU A 133 0.57 3.52 2.87
C LEU A 133 1.06 2.09 2.95
N GLN A 134 0.22 1.20 3.49
CA GLN A 134 0.47 -0.22 3.54
C GLN A 134 -0.74 -0.98 3.00
N PHE A 135 -0.46 -1.97 2.15
CA PHE A 135 -1.47 -2.91 1.68
C PHE A 135 -1.78 -3.97 2.74
N VAL A 136 -3.06 -4.18 3.01
CA VAL A 136 -3.54 -5.14 4.03
C VAL A 136 -4.09 -6.41 3.39
N GLY A 137 -4.74 -6.28 2.24
CA GLY A 137 -5.34 -7.42 1.55
C GLY A 137 -6.51 -7.00 0.65
N ASN A 138 -7.07 -7.98 -0.05
CA ASN A 138 -8.26 -7.78 -0.87
C ASN A 138 -9.52 -8.20 -0.12
N THR A 139 -10.61 -7.45 -0.29
CA THR A 139 -11.96 -7.87 0.08
C THR A 139 -12.80 -8.02 -1.18
N VAL A 140 -13.71 -8.99 -1.20
CA VAL A 140 -14.61 -9.21 -2.34
C VAL A 140 -15.99 -8.69 -1.98
N GLN A 141 -16.55 -7.83 -2.82
CA GLN A 141 -17.89 -7.27 -2.67
C GLN A 141 -18.68 -7.52 -3.95
N GLY A 142 -19.36 -8.67 -3.99
CA GLY A 142 -20.01 -9.17 -5.20
C GLY A 142 -18.98 -9.56 -6.27
N LEU A 143 -19.02 -8.88 -7.42
CA LEU A 143 -18.07 -9.05 -8.53
C LEU A 143 -16.85 -8.13 -8.41
N LEU A 144 -16.80 -7.27 -7.38
CA LEU A 144 -15.71 -6.31 -7.16
C LEU A 144 -14.66 -6.90 -6.20
N SER A 145 -13.39 -6.70 -6.51
CA SER A 145 -12.25 -6.95 -5.62
C SER A 145 -11.71 -5.60 -5.21
N ILE A 146 -11.65 -5.37 -3.90
CA ILE A 146 -11.25 -4.10 -3.33
C ILE A 146 -9.90 -4.32 -2.64
N ALA A 147 -8.85 -3.72 -3.17
CA ALA A 147 -7.55 -3.65 -2.52
C ALA A 147 -7.64 -2.68 -1.33
N ASN A 148 -7.48 -3.19 -0.12
CA ASN A 148 -7.54 -2.38 1.10
C ASN A 148 -6.13 -1.93 1.50
N ILE A 149 -6.00 -0.63 1.68
CA ILE A 149 -4.79 0.06 2.07
C ILE A 149 -5.08 0.85 3.35
N VAL A 150 -4.12 0.85 4.26
CA VAL A 150 -4.18 1.58 5.53
C VAL A 150 -2.97 2.51 5.69
N PRO A 151 -3.09 3.59 6.47
CA PRO A 151 -1.93 4.37 6.91
C PRO A 151 -1.03 3.51 7.82
N THR A 152 0.29 3.62 7.67
CA THR A 152 1.26 3.00 8.59
C THR A 152 1.47 3.78 9.88
N GLY A 153 0.98 5.02 9.94
CA GLY A 153 1.07 5.90 11.10
C GLY A 153 1.27 7.35 10.69
N PHE A 154 0.66 8.27 11.43
CA PHE A 154 0.74 9.70 11.14
C PHE A 154 1.88 10.36 11.92
N ASN A 155 2.82 10.92 11.16
CA ASN A 155 3.96 11.68 11.68
C ASN A 155 3.78 13.17 11.41
N LEU A 156 3.95 14.01 12.43
CA LEU A 156 3.98 15.46 12.24
C LEU A 156 5.30 15.85 11.57
N ILE A 157 5.20 16.57 10.44
CA ILE A 157 6.36 17.08 9.70
C ILE A 157 6.18 18.58 9.56
N GLY A 158 7.16 19.36 10.03
CA GLY A 158 7.11 20.82 10.02
C GLY A 158 8.11 21.44 10.98
#